data_AF-A0A4Y9NQR4-F1
#
_entry.id   AF-A0A4Y9NQR4-F1
#
_cell.length_a   1.000
_cell.length_b   1.000
_cell.length_c   1.000
_cell.angle_alpha   90.00
_cell.angle_beta   90.00
_cell.angle_gamma   90.00
#
_symmetry.space_group_name_H-M   'P 1'
#
loop_
_entity.id
_entity.type
_entity.pdbx_description
1 polymer ?
#
loop_
_entity_poly.entity_id
_entity_poly.type
_entity_poly.pdbx_seq_one_letter_code
_entity_poly.pdbx_strand_id
1 'polypeptide(L)'
;MVFILSDDGRDDGYPAAKTAFERYETYLAESQSAFPPRAYELATSDWFYNPRDHRCPHDAWLESLQISKRPGARTRQRSCSIALRLLGAYHDGHIEITYPTVYAYSLQELSADATSHGDWRYDEFRVSDRGHLIHEIEWAYGAQRKAFVWMIEADDIEFRWVPKPECG
;
A
#
# COMPACT_ATOMS: atom_id res chain seq x y z
N MET A 1 -10.98 11.06 5.36
CA MET A 1 -10.40 10.84 6.71
C MET A 1 -9.29 9.81 6.59
N VAL A 2 -8.16 10.00 7.27
CA VAL A 2 -7.01 9.07 7.34
C VAL A 2 -6.95 8.47 8.76
N PHE A 3 -6.29 7.33 8.95
CA PHE A 3 -6.42 6.53 10.18
C PHE A 3 -5.11 6.02 10.77
N ILE A 4 -4.25 5.38 9.97
CA ILE A 4 -3.04 4.68 10.45
C ILE A 4 -1.78 5.13 9.71
N LEU A 5 -1.72 6.41 9.33
CA LEU A 5 -0.53 7.06 8.78
C LEU A 5 0.23 7.83 9.86
N SER A 6 1.42 8.35 9.56
CA SER A 6 2.26 9.04 10.56
C SER A 6 1.53 10.21 11.21
N ASP A 7 0.76 10.95 10.42
CA ASP A 7 0.07 12.17 10.85
C ASP A 7 -1.18 11.87 11.70
N ASP A 8 -1.60 10.60 11.80
CA ASP A 8 -2.78 10.15 12.55
C ASP A 8 -2.45 9.52 13.92
N GLY A 9 -1.23 9.76 14.39
CA GLY A 9 -0.74 9.30 15.69
C GLY A 9 -0.11 7.92 15.67
N ARG A 10 0.20 7.36 14.48
CA ARG A 10 0.96 6.11 14.37
C ARG A 10 2.39 6.26 14.88
N ASP A 11 2.98 7.45 14.74
CA ASP A 11 4.32 7.78 15.24
C ASP A 11 4.36 8.14 16.73
N ASP A 12 3.22 8.42 17.34
CA ASP A 12 3.11 8.83 18.75
C ASP A 12 3.29 7.66 19.73
N GLY A 13 3.51 6.45 19.21
CA GLY A 13 3.73 5.24 20.00
C GLY A 13 2.49 4.80 20.77
N TYR A 14 2.70 3.93 21.76
CA TYR A 14 1.61 3.45 22.61
C TYR A 14 1.22 4.52 23.64
N PRO A 15 -0.08 4.82 23.86
CA PRO A 15 -1.26 4.11 23.33
C PRO A 15 -1.85 4.66 22.03
N ALA A 16 -1.38 5.80 21.52
CA ALA A 16 -1.97 6.50 20.38
C ALA A 16 -2.06 5.63 19.11
N ALA A 17 -1.00 4.87 18.80
CA ALA A 17 -1.00 3.93 17.68
C ALA A 17 -2.08 2.85 17.81
N LYS A 18 -2.36 2.36 19.02
CA LYS A 18 -3.46 1.39 19.25
C LYS A 18 -4.82 2.03 18.95
N THR A 19 -5.06 3.23 19.45
CA THR A 19 -6.31 3.96 19.17
C THR A 19 -6.47 4.26 17.68
N ALA A 20 -5.39 4.53 16.95
CA ALA A 20 -5.40 4.70 15.51
C ALA A 20 -5.88 3.44 14.78
N PHE A 21 -5.33 2.27 15.13
CA PHE A 21 -5.79 0.99 14.60
C PHE A 21 -7.25 0.67 14.96
N GLU A 22 -7.70 0.95 16.19
CA GLU A 22 -9.11 0.74 16.59
C GLU A 22 -10.09 1.57 15.75
N ARG A 23 -9.73 2.83 15.41
CA ARG A 23 -10.51 3.66 14.49
C ARG A 23 -10.53 3.07 13.09
N TYR A 24 -9.39 2.56 12.62
CA TYR A 24 -9.28 1.97 11.29
C TYR A 24 -10.10 0.68 11.17
N GLU A 25 -10.04 -0.20 12.16
CA GLU A 25 -10.85 -1.42 12.23
C GLU A 25 -12.34 -1.11 12.22
N THR A 26 -12.76 -0.09 12.98
CA THR A 26 -14.16 0.38 12.98
C THR A 26 -14.57 0.87 11.59
N TYR A 27 -13.73 1.67 10.94
CA TYR A 27 -13.96 2.16 9.59
C TYR A 27 -14.09 1.02 8.56
N LEU A 28 -13.22 0.01 8.63
CA LEU A 28 -13.28 -1.16 7.76
C LEU A 28 -14.60 -1.91 7.97
N ALA A 29 -14.99 -2.16 9.23
CA ALA A 29 -16.25 -2.84 9.54
C ALA A 29 -17.49 -2.08 9.01
N GLU A 30 -17.53 -0.77 9.18
CA GLU A 30 -18.63 0.07 8.69
C GLU A 30 -18.67 0.17 7.15
N SER A 31 -17.50 0.11 6.50
CA SER A 31 -17.37 0.28 5.06
C SER A 31 -17.35 -1.03 4.27
N GLN A 32 -17.47 -2.18 4.93
CA GLN A 32 -17.29 -3.51 4.33
C GLN A 32 -18.10 -3.70 3.02
N SER A 33 -19.35 -3.24 2.99
CA SER A 33 -20.24 -3.43 1.83
C SER A 33 -19.85 -2.59 0.61
N ALA A 34 -19.09 -1.51 0.81
CA ALA A 34 -18.61 -0.62 -0.25
C ALA A 34 -17.15 -0.89 -0.64
N PHE A 35 -16.44 -1.67 0.16
CA PHE A 35 -15.01 -1.90 -0.02
C PHE A 35 -14.73 -2.86 -1.19
N PRO A 36 -13.73 -2.56 -2.04
CA PRO A 36 -13.26 -3.53 -3.02
C PRO A 36 -12.84 -4.85 -2.37
N PRO A 37 -13.31 -6.02 -2.85
CA PRO A 37 -13.19 -7.26 -2.11
C PRO A 37 -11.76 -7.66 -1.75
N ARG A 38 -10.80 -7.49 -2.66
CA ARG A 38 -9.40 -7.89 -2.40
C ARG A 38 -8.71 -6.91 -1.47
N ALA A 39 -8.96 -5.62 -1.63
CA ALA A 39 -8.46 -4.63 -0.69
C ALA A 39 -8.98 -4.88 0.74
N TYR A 40 -10.26 -5.23 0.88
CA TYR A 40 -10.83 -5.57 2.19
C TYR A 40 -10.19 -6.83 2.79
N GLU A 41 -9.99 -7.86 1.97
CA GLU A 41 -9.32 -9.11 2.37
C GLU A 41 -7.91 -8.84 2.90
N LEU A 42 -7.14 -7.96 2.25
CA LEU A 42 -5.81 -7.56 2.73
C LEU A 42 -5.90 -6.75 4.02
N ALA A 43 -6.73 -5.69 4.02
CA ALA A 43 -6.87 -4.74 5.13
C ALA A 43 -7.29 -5.42 6.44
N THR A 44 -8.06 -6.50 6.36
CA THR A 44 -8.60 -7.24 7.51
C THR A 44 -7.85 -8.53 7.82
N SER A 45 -6.78 -8.84 7.08
CA SER A 45 -5.97 -10.02 7.34
C SER A 45 -5.15 -9.88 8.63
N ASP A 46 -4.78 -11.02 9.22
CA ASP A 46 -3.91 -11.08 10.41
C ASP A 46 -2.42 -10.80 10.12
N TRP A 47 -2.07 -10.64 8.85
CA TRP A 47 -0.68 -10.59 8.38
C TRP A 47 -0.29 -9.26 7.73
N PHE A 48 -1.19 -8.58 7.02
CA PHE A 48 -0.83 -7.41 6.20
C PHE A 48 -0.22 -6.27 7.01
N TYR A 49 -0.73 -6.03 8.22
CA TYR A 49 -0.22 -5.02 9.16
C TYR A 49 0.64 -5.61 10.30
N ASN A 50 1.01 -6.89 10.21
CA ASN A 50 1.79 -7.57 11.24
C ASN A 50 3.26 -7.68 10.80
N PRO A 51 4.19 -6.88 11.35
CA PRO A 51 5.59 -6.85 10.91
C PRO A 51 6.37 -8.13 11.21
N ARG A 52 5.76 -9.11 11.90
CA ARG A 52 6.35 -10.44 12.13
C ARG A 52 6.01 -11.44 11.04
N ASP A 53 5.05 -11.13 10.16
CA ASP A 53 4.73 -11.97 9.01
C ASP A 53 5.61 -11.54 7.83
N HIS A 54 6.20 -12.53 7.15
CA HIS A 54 7.14 -12.28 6.05
C HIS A 54 6.47 -11.66 4.82
N ARG A 55 5.14 -11.77 4.72
CA ARG A 55 4.32 -11.16 3.67
C ARG A 55 4.00 -9.69 3.92
N CYS A 56 4.23 -9.18 5.14
CA CYS A 56 3.92 -7.81 5.51
C CYS A 56 4.72 -6.82 4.63
N PRO A 57 4.06 -5.81 4.03
CA PRO A 57 4.78 -4.78 3.26
C PRO A 57 5.67 -3.88 4.12
N HIS A 58 5.44 -3.77 5.43
CA HIS A 58 6.26 -2.93 6.29
C HIS A 58 7.75 -3.29 6.17
N ASP A 59 8.61 -2.29 6.04
CA ASP A 59 10.06 -2.37 5.82
C ASP A 59 10.46 -3.04 4.48
N ALA A 60 9.52 -3.36 3.59
CA ALA A 60 9.84 -3.93 2.28
C ALA A 60 10.45 -2.87 1.35
N TRP A 61 11.40 -3.29 0.51
CA TRP A 61 12.15 -2.39 -0.36
C TRP A 61 11.58 -2.38 -1.77
N LEU A 62 11.35 -1.20 -2.34
CA LEU A 62 10.92 -1.05 -3.73
C LEU A 62 12.02 -1.49 -4.69
N GLU A 63 11.76 -2.56 -5.45
CA GLU A 63 12.63 -3.01 -6.54
C GLU A 63 12.16 -2.45 -7.89
N SER A 64 10.85 -2.39 -8.11
CA SER A 64 10.31 -1.81 -9.35
C SER A 64 8.90 -1.24 -9.19
N LEU A 65 8.64 -0.18 -9.96
CA LEU A 65 7.33 0.41 -10.19
C LEU A 65 7.11 0.47 -11.71
N GLN A 66 5.96 -0.02 -12.16
CA GLN A 66 5.56 0.03 -13.57
C GLN A 66 4.19 0.66 -13.71
N ILE A 67 4.11 1.70 -14.54
CA ILE A 67 2.84 2.35 -14.91
C ILE A 67 2.62 2.09 -16.39
N SER A 68 1.52 1.43 -16.74
CA SER A 68 1.23 1.04 -18.11
C SER A 68 -0.21 1.36 -18.50
N LYS A 69 -0.42 1.60 -19.80
CA LYS A 69 -1.77 1.70 -20.37
C LYS A 69 -2.12 0.37 -21.01
N ARG A 70 -3.16 -0.30 -20.51
CA ARG A 70 -3.69 -1.50 -21.13
C ARG A 70 -4.63 -1.13 -22.28
N PRO A 71 -4.46 -1.71 -23.47
CA PRO A 71 -5.45 -1.56 -24.54
C PRO A 71 -6.73 -2.30 -24.11
N GLY A 72 -7.86 -1.60 -24.08
CA GLY A 72 -9.17 -2.22 -23.91
C GLY A 72 -9.73 -2.75 -25.23
N ALA A 73 -10.90 -3.39 -25.16
CA ALA A 73 -11.57 -3.97 -26.33
C ALA A 73 -11.89 -2.96 -27.44
N ARG A 74 -11.91 -1.66 -27.13
CA ARG A 74 -12.06 -0.56 -28.08
C ARG A 74 -10.90 0.41 -27.94
N THR A 75 -10.48 1.04 -29.04
CA THR A 75 -9.32 1.95 -29.12
C THR A 75 -9.35 3.12 -28.12
N ARG A 76 -10.56 3.50 -27.65
CA ARG A 76 -10.81 4.58 -26.68
C ARG A 76 -10.98 4.10 -25.23
N GLN A 77 -11.11 2.80 -24.99
CA GLN A 77 -11.06 2.22 -23.64
C GLN A 77 -9.61 1.84 -23.39
N ARG A 78 -8.88 2.68 -22.65
CA ARG A 78 -7.56 2.33 -22.14
C ARG A 78 -7.62 2.50 -20.64
N SER A 79 -7.31 1.46 -19.88
CA SER A 79 -7.15 1.56 -18.43
C SER A 79 -5.67 1.78 -18.11
N CYS A 80 -5.40 2.60 -17.10
CA CYS A 80 -4.08 2.65 -16.48
C CYS A 80 -3.96 1.44 -15.55
N SER A 81 -2.80 0.81 -15.48
CA SER A 81 -2.48 -0.17 -14.44
C SER A 81 -1.13 0.15 -13.83
N ILE A 82 -1.03 -0.04 -12.52
CA ILE A 82 0.21 0.16 -11.76
C ILE A 82 0.60 -1.19 -11.17
N ALA A 83 1.87 -1.58 -11.31
CA ALA A 83 2.42 -2.78 -10.71
C ALA A 83 3.69 -2.44 -9.92
N LEU A 84 3.83 -3.04 -8.74
CA LEU A 84 4.97 -2.92 -7.85
C LEU A 84 5.59 -4.29 -7.66
N ARG A 85 6.91 -4.30 -7.52
CA ARG A 85 7.66 -5.41 -6.94
C ARG A 85 8.49 -4.88 -5.79
N LEU A 86 8.36 -5.55 -4.64
CA LEU A 86 9.08 -5.24 -3.43
C LEU A 86 9.87 -6.47 -2.99
N LEU A 87 11.06 -6.25 -2.46
CA LEU A 87 11.77 -7.25 -1.67
C LEU A 87 11.20 -7.21 -0.24
N GLY A 88 10.63 -8.31 0.24
CA GLY A 88 10.05 -8.35 1.60
C GLY A 88 11.10 -8.07 2.67
N ALA A 89 10.70 -7.56 3.84
CA ALA A 89 11.64 -7.09 4.88
C ALA A 89 12.66 -8.13 5.37
N TYR A 90 12.27 -9.42 5.34
CA TYR A 90 13.14 -10.55 5.70
C TYR A 90 14.10 -10.97 4.55
N HIS A 91 13.99 -10.31 3.40
CA HIS A 91 14.74 -10.56 2.17
C HIS A 91 14.63 -12.00 1.60
N ASP A 92 13.64 -12.77 2.05
CA ASP A 92 13.40 -14.18 1.75
C ASP A 92 12.26 -14.42 0.76
N GLY A 93 11.72 -13.35 0.19
CA GLY A 93 10.69 -13.39 -0.82
C GLY A 93 10.40 -12.00 -1.37
N HIS A 94 9.48 -11.96 -2.31
CA HIS A 94 9.04 -10.72 -2.94
C HIS A 94 7.55 -10.56 -2.81
N ILE A 95 7.14 -9.31 -2.60
CA ILE A 95 5.75 -8.90 -2.67
C ILE A 95 5.53 -8.30 -4.06
N GLU A 96 4.49 -8.77 -4.73
CA GLU A 96 4.03 -8.18 -5.97
C GLU A 96 2.62 -7.64 -5.77
N ILE A 97 2.44 -6.37 -6.08
CA ILE A 97 1.16 -5.68 -5.97
C ILE A 97 0.78 -5.17 -7.36
N THR A 98 -0.46 -5.40 -7.78
CA THR A 98 -1.00 -4.84 -9.02
C THR A 98 -2.31 -4.13 -8.76
N TYR A 99 -2.47 -2.95 -9.35
CA TYR A 99 -3.74 -2.22 -9.47
C TYR A 99 -4.19 -2.36 -10.93
N PRO A 100 -5.16 -3.24 -11.23
CA PRO A 100 -5.53 -3.56 -12.61
C PRO A 100 -6.16 -2.38 -13.36
N THR A 101 -6.98 -1.59 -12.68
CA THR A 101 -7.60 -0.37 -13.22
C THR A 101 -7.38 0.80 -12.28
N VAL A 102 -6.48 1.70 -12.64
CA VAL A 102 -6.18 2.93 -11.90
C VAL A 102 -6.96 4.10 -12.48
N TYR A 103 -7.68 4.80 -11.62
CA TYR A 103 -8.48 5.99 -11.95
C TYR A 103 -7.68 7.28 -11.76
N ALA A 104 -6.87 7.35 -10.71
CA ALA A 104 -6.00 8.48 -10.41
C ALA A 104 -4.81 7.99 -9.58
N TYR A 105 -3.66 8.68 -9.68
CA TYR A 105 -2.54 8.42 -8.78
C TYR A 105 -1.67 9.67 -8.64
N SER A 106 -0.94 9.73 -7.53
CA SER A 106 0.04 10.77 -7.23
C SER A 106 1.22 10.12 -6.51
N LEU A 107 2.44 10.38 -6.97
CA LEU A 107 3.68 9.92 -6.34
C LEU A 107 4.47 11.18 -5.98
N GLN A 108 4.53 11.51 -4.70
CA GLN A 108 5.12 12.76 -4.22
C GLN A 108 6.37 12.50 -3.40
N GLU A 109 7.44 13.19 -3.74
CA GLU A 109 8.65 13.31 -2.93
C GLU A 109 8.48 14.50 -1.98
N LEU A 110 8.64 14.26 -0.68
CA LEU A 110 8.54 15.26 0.37
C LEU A 110 9.91 15.69 0.90
N SER A 111 10.97 14.93 0.60
CA SER A 111 12.34 15.27 0.98
C SER A 111 13.28 15.30 -0.20
N ALA A 112 13.89 16.46 -0.44
CA ALA A 112 14.81 16.72 -1.54
C ALA A 112 16.14 15.96 -1.46
N ASP A 113 16.46 15.36 -0.30
CA ASP A 113 17.72 14.63 -0.08
C ASP A 113 17.57 13.12 -0.33
N ALA A 114 16.35 12.65 -0.65
CA ALA A 114 16.09 11.24 -0.86
C ALA A 114 16.63 10.79 -2.23
N THR A 115 17.62 9.90 -2.23
CA THR A 115 18.20 9.36 -3.48
C THR A 115 17.49 8.09 -3.97
N SER A 116 16.56 7.56 -3.18
CA SER A 116 15.72 6.41 -3.49
C SER A 116 14.42 6.48 -2.69
N HIS A 117 13.41 5.69 -3.07
CA HIS A 117 12.14 5.61 -2.34
C HIS A 117 12.28 5.00 -0.95
N GLY A 118 13.35 4.25 -0.69
CA GLY A 118 13.60 3.55 0.57
C GLY A 118 12.58 2.45 0.85
N ASP A 119 12.19 2.31 2.11
CA ASP A 119 11.34 1.23 2.61
C ASP A 119 9.88 1.67 2.78
N TRP A 120 8.98 0.72 2.56
CA TRP A 120 7.55 0.90 2.79
C TRP A 120 7.28 1.02 4.28
N ARG A 121 6.85 2.20 4.71
CA ARG A 121 6.68 2.47 6.12
C ARG A 121 5.27 2.17 6.57
N TYR A 122 4.32 3.01 6.22
CA TYR A 122 2.93 2.88 6.64
C TYR A 122 2.03 2.95 5.42
N ASP A 123 0.88 2.30 5.51
CA ASP A 123 -0.16 2.44 4.50
C ASP A 123 -1.52 2.30 5.14
N GLU A 124 -2.53 2.67 4.35
CA GLU A 124 -3.92 2.33 4.61
C GLU A 124 -4.72 2.21 3.31
N PHE A 125 -5.75 1.37 3.38
CA PHE A 125 -6.80 1.29 2.38
C PHE A 125 -8.05 2.05 2.81
N ARG A 126 -8.64 2.80 1.89
CA ARG A 126 -9.90 3.52 2.05
C ARG A 126 -10.79 3.38 0.82
N VAL A 127 -12.04 3.78 0.94
CA VAL A 127 -13.02 3.88 -0.14
C VAL A 127 -13.20 5.36 -0.48
N SER A 128 -13.07 5.71 -1.77
CA SER A 128 -13.34 7.05 -2.27
C SER A 128 -14.83 7.38 -2.29
N ASP A 129 -15.19 8.65 -2.44
CA ASP A 129 -16.59 9.08 -2.64
C ASP A 129 -17.25 8.44 -3.88
N ARG A 130 -16.45 7.85 -4.78
CA ARG A 130 -16.91 7.13 -5.97
C ARG A 130 -17.01 5.62 -5.76
N GLY A 131 -16.72 5.12 -4.57
CA GLY A 131 -16.72 3.69 -4.27
C GLY A 131 -15.48 2.95 -4.78
N HIS A 132 -14.38 3.65 -5.06
CA HIS A 132 -13.13 3.05 -5.51
C HIS A 132 -12.16 2.81 -4.35
N LEU A 133 -11.20 1.91 -4.53
CA LEU A 133 -10.07 1.78 -3.62
C LEU A 133 -9.25 3.07 -3.64
N ILE A 134 -8.85 3.55 -2.46
CA ILE A 134 -7.74 4.45 -2.25
C ILE A 134 -6.70 3.69 -1.44
N HIS A 135 -5.47 3.59 -1.97
CA HIS A 135 -4.32 3.11 -1.22
C HIS A 135 -3.34 4.27 -1.05
N GLU A 136 -3.10 4.66 0.19
CA GLU A 136 -2.13 5.68 0.56
C GLU A 136 -0.93 5.01 1.24
N ILE A 137 0.28 5.30 0.77
CA ILE A 137 1.52 4.65 1.21
C ILE A 137 2.55 5.73 1.55
N GLU A 138 3.08 5.66 2.75
CA GLU A 138 4.21 6.44 3.22
C GLU A 138 5.50 5.62 3.10
N TRP A 139 6.53 6.26 2.56
CA TRP A 139 7.85 5.67 2.41
C TRP A 139 8.87 6.38 3.29
N ALA A 140 9.73 5.61 3.94
CA ALA A 140 10.86 6.14 4.69
C ALA A 140 12.14 6.09 3.85
N TYR A 141 13.06 7.01 4.09
CA TYR A 141 14.41 6.96 3.51
C TYR A 141 15.44 7.46 4.52
N GLY A 142 16.38 6.59 4.91
CA GLY A 142 17.40 6.92 5.89
C GLY A 142 16.79 7.37 7.24
N ALA A 143 17.12 8.58 7.69
CA ALA A 143 16.56 9.16 8.92
C ALA A 143 15.17 9.80 8.71
N GLN A 144 14.70 9.90 7.47
CA GLN A 144 13.46 10.58 7.12
C GLN A 144 12.30 9.60 7.19
N ARG A 145 11.40 9.88 8.12
CA ARG A 145 10.24 9.07 8.47
C ARG A 145 9.12 9.12 7.43
N LYS A 146 9.03 10.17 6.61
CA LYS A 146 8.00 10.31 5.54
C LYS A 146 8.63 11.04 4.36
N ALA A 147 9.49 10.32 3.62
CA ALA A 147 10.24 10.86 2.50
C ALA A 147 9.40 10.91 1.21
N PHE A 148 8.50 9.94 1.01
CA PHE A 148 7.56 9.94 -0.11
C PHE A 148 6.15 9.58 0.36
N VAL A 149 5.15 10.09 -0.37
CA VAL A 149 3.75 9.69 -0.22
C VAL A 149 3.20 9.31 -1.57
N TRP A 150 2.68 8.10 -1.66
CA TRP A 150 1.98 7.60 -2.83
C TRP A 150 0.50 7.51 -2.53
N MET A 151 -0.32 7.96 -3.47
CA MET A 151 -1.77 7.86 -3.42
C MET A 151 -2.23 7.20 -4.71
N ILE A 152 -2.96 6.10 -4.63
CA ILE A 152 -3.45 5.35 -5.79
C ILE A 152 -4.95 5.12 -5.62
N GLU A 153 -5.75 5.68 -6.53
CA GLU A 153 -7.19 5.37 -6.64
C GLU A 153 -7.39 4.30 -7.72
N ALA A 154 -7.95 3.15 -7.37
CA ALA A 154 -8.08 1.99 -8.25
C ALA A 154 -9.42 1.25 -8.09
N ASP A 155 -9.74 0.35 -9.00
CA ASP A 155 -10.89 -0.54 -8.90
C ASP A 155 -10.75 -1.54 -7.74
N ASP A 156 -9.60 -2.18 -7.65
CA ASP A 156 -9.21 -3.07 -6.56
C ASP A 156 -7.67 -3.24 -6.56
N ILE A 157 -7.17 -4.18 -5.76
CA ILE A 157 -5.75 -4.52 -5.63
C ILE A 157 -5.55 -6.04 -5.74
N GLU A 158 -4.48 -6.46 -6.40
CA GLU A 158 -4.01 -7.83 -6.41
C GLU A 158 -2.69 -7.91 -5.62
N PHE A 159 -2.57 -8.90 -4.73
CA PHE A 159 -1.36 -9.14 -3.95
C PHE A 159 -0.86 -10.56 -4.20
N ARG A 160 0.46 -10.71 -4.33
CA ARG A 160 1.12 -12.01 -4.42
C ARG A 160 2.43 -12.01 -3.63
N TRP A 161 2.60 -13.03 -2.79
CA TRP A 161 3.88 -13.36 -2.17
C TRP A 161 4.61 -14.40 -3.01
N VAL A 162 5.89 -14.15 -3.29
CA VAL A 162 6.77 -15.04 -4.06
C VAL A 162 8.00 -15.35 -3.21
N PRO A 163 8.01 -16.48 -2.47
CA PRO A 163 9.19 -16.92 -1.71
C PRO A 163 10.42 -17.01 -2.61
N LYS A 164 11.58 -16.60 -2.11
CA LYS A 164 12.85 -16.94 -2.76
C LYS A 164 13.12 -18.43 -2.53
N PRO A 165 13.55 -19.17 -3.56
CA PRO A 165 14.01 -20.54 -3.35
C PRO A 165 15.18 -20.53 -2.36
N GLU A 166 15.19 -21.49 -1.43
CA GLU A 166 16.33 -21.70 -0.55
C GLU A 166 17.57 -21.95 -1.41
N CYS A 167 18.61 -21.14 -1.23
CA CYS A 167 19.92 -21.46 -1.77
C CYS A 167 20.42 -22.71 -1.02
N GLY A 168 20.27 -23.88 -1.63
CA GLY A 168 20.86 -25.13 -1.16
C GLY A 168 22.39 -25.13 -1.25
#